data_AF-T1GTX5-F1
#
_entry.id   AF-T1GTX5-F1
#
_cell.length_a   1.000
_cell.length_b   1.000
_cell.length_c   1.000
_cell.angle_alpha   90.00
_cell.angle_beta   90.00
_cell.angle_gamma   90.00
#
_symmetry.space_group_name_H-M   'P 1'
#
loop_
_entity.id
_entity.type
_entity.pdbx_description
1 polymer ?
#
loop_
_entity_poly.entity_id
_entity_poly.type
_entity_poly.pdbx_seq_one_letter_code
_entity_poly.pdbx_strand_id
1 'polypeptide(L)'
;MVENHLKDMILKNFDPKKADTIFTEEGETPDWLTEMIDHHTWRSLIYRLAEEYPECLMLNFTIKLISDAGHQSEITSISTAAQQIEVFSRVLKNSITKFLNNPEDMPGTIQECARMVCHGQHTYVYSQVLVHVLAQETKGGFNMKRLSQEITKYALTNNQNVTPITMALNGSAAYPQASQALSS
;
A
#
# COMPACT_ATOMS: atom_id res chain seq x y z
N MET A 1 8.05 13.96 27.78
CA MET A 1 7.17 15.15 27.91
C MET A 1 7.55 16.22 26.89
N VAL A 2 8.85 16.53 26.70
CA VAL A 2 9.32 17.49 25.68
C VAL A 2 9.12 16.97 24.25
N GLU A 3 9.45 15.72 23.95
CA GLU A 3 9.28 15.13 22.60
C GLU A 3 7.83 15.18 22.10
N ASN A 4 6.86 14.87 22.97
CA ASN A 4 5.43 14.96 22.61
C ASN A 4 4.99 16.40 22.35
N HIS A 5 5.51 17.37 23.11
CA HIS A 5 5.22 18.78 22.87
C HIS A 5 5.83 19.27 21.54
N LEU A 6 7.04 18.82 21.23
CA LEU A 6 7.70 19.11 19.96
C LEU A 6 6.93 18.51 18.77
N LYS A 7 6.46 17.26 18.92
CA LYS A 7 5.60 16.58 17.96
C LYS A 7 4.33 17.39 17.65
N ASP A 8 3.63 17.85 18.69
CA ASP A 8 2.40 18.63 18.53
C ASP A 8 2.68 20.01 17.90
N MET A 9 3.83 20.61 18.20
CA MET A 9 4.25 21.88 17.60
C MET A 9 4.59 21.72 16.12
N ILE A 10 5.23 20.61 15.73
CA ILE A 10 5.51 20.30 14.32
C ILE A 10 4.21 20.06 13.57
N LEU A 11 3.29 19.24 14.09
CA LEU A 11 1.99 19.00 13.44
C LEU A 11 1.22 20.31 13.15
N LYS A 12 1.29 21.29 14.05
CA LYS A 12 0.56 22.56 13.90
C LYS A 12 1.21 23.55 12.94
N ASN A 13 2.54 23.52 12.80
CA ASN A 13 3.29 24.55 12.08
C ASN A 13 4.01 24.02 10.83
N PHE A 14 3.85 22.73 10.52
CA PHE A 14 4.49 22.12 9.36
C PHE A 14 3.96 22.78 8.07
N ASP A 15 4.89 23.26 7.25
CA ASP A 15 4.62 23.84 5.95
C ASP A 15 5.28 22.96 4.88
N PRO A 16 4.50 22.18 4.10
CA PRO A 16 5.04 21.23 3.13
C PRO A 16 5.88 21.92 2.06
N LYS A 17 5.54 23.16 1.67
CA LYS A 17 6.27 23.89 0.62
C LYS A 17 7.67 24.29 1.07
N LYS A 18 7.79 24.71 2.33
CA LYS A 18 9.10 25.06 2.92
C LYS A 18 9.95 23.81 3.10
N ALA A 19 9.35 22.71 3.58
CA ALA A 19 10.06 21.44 3.71
C ALA A 19 10.59 20.95 2.35
N ASP A 20 9.78 21.05 1.29
CA ASP A 20 10.20 20.65 -0.06
C ASP A 20 11.28 21.59 -0.63
N THR A 21 11.22 22.89 -0.32
CA THR A 21 12.26 23.84 -0.75
C THR A 21 13.60 23.52 -0.10
N ILE A 22 13.63 23.30 1.22
CA ILE A 22 14.86 22.89 1.92
C ILE A 22 15.40 21.57 1.37
N PHE A 23 14.51 20.59 1.16
CA PHE A 23 14.88 19.28 0.64
C PHE A 23 15.43 19.33 -0.79
N THR A 24 14.92 20.24 -1.63
CA THR A 24 15.39 20.39 -3.02
C THR A 24 16.63 21.27 -3.16
N GLU A 25 16.84 22.23 -2.24
CA GLU A 25 18.02 23.10 -2.23
C GLU A 25 19.29 22.37 -1.78
N GLU A 26 19.20 21.45 -0.82
CA GLU A 26 20.37 20.71 -0.29
C GLU A 26 20.89 19.65 -1.27
N GLY A 27 20.08 19.17 -2.22
CA GLY A 27 20.49 18.27 -3.31
C GLY A 27 20.89 16.84 -2.90
N GLU A 28 21.23 16.64 -1.63
CA GLU A 28 21.52 15.35 -0.99
C GLU A 28 20.50 15.04 0.11
N THR A 29 20.45 13.78 0.56
CA THR A 29 19.58 13.40 1.67
C THR A 29 20.16 13.95 2.96
N PRO A 30 19.44 14.77 3.74
CA PRO A 30 20.01 15.37 4.94
C PRO A 30 20.34 14.34 6.01
N ASP A 31 21.50 14.43 6.65
CA ASP A 31 21.95 13.47 7.67
C ASP A 31 20.96 13.36 8.85
N TRP A 32 20.41 14.51 9.26
CA TRP A 32 19.41 14.57 10.34
C TRP A 32 18.14 13.77 10.01
N LEU A 33 17.80 13.61 8.73
CA LEU A 33 16.65 12.83 8.31
C LEU A 33 16.88 11.34 8.57
N THR A 34 18.11 10.88 8.33
CA THR A 34 18.52 9.50 8.58
C THR A 34 18.51 9.19 10.08
N GLU A 35 19.03 10.11 10.91
CA GLU A 35 18.98 9.98 12.38
C GLU A 35 17.53 10.00 12.91
N MET A 36 16.65 10.82 12.31
CA MET A 36 15.23 10.83 12.69
C MET A 36 14.54 9.49 12.40
N ILE A 37 14.90 8.80 11.32
CA ILE A 37 14.29 7.53 10.93
C ILE A 37 14.59 6.43 11.94
N ASP A 38 15.68 6.47 12.70
CA ASP A 38 16.00 5.44 13.71
C ASP A 38 15.00 5.41 14.88
N HIS A 39 14.32 6.52 15.15
CA HIS A 39 13.38 6.62 16.26
C HIS A 39 11.92 6.42 15.81
N HIS A 40 11.26 5.40 16.38
CA HIS A 40 9.84 5.10 16.13
C HIS A 40 8.90 6.31 16.30
N THR A 41 9.14 7.17 17.29
CA THR A 41 8.31 8.36 17.57
C THR A 41 8.26 9.32 16.37
N TRP A 42 9.39 9.53 15.70
CA TRP A 42 9.50 10.39 14.53
C TRP A 42 8.94 9.72 13.27
N ARG A 43 9.20 8.41 13.08
CA ARG A 43 8.53 7.63 12.02
C ARG A 43 7.00 7.75 12.09
N SER A 44 6.43 7.61 13.29
CA SER A 44 5.00 7.79 13.53
C SER A 44 4.49 9.21 13.21
N LEU A 45 5.31 10.25 13.47
CA LEU A 45 4.97 11.63 13.10
C LEU A 45 4.97 11.81 11.58
N ILE A 46 5.98 11.27 10.89
CA ILE A 46 6.11 11.34 9.43
C ILE A 46 4.90 10.68 8.75
N TYR A 47 4.45 9.51 9.23
CA TYR A 47 3.24 8.88 8.69
C TYR A 47 2.00 9.77 8.81
N ARG A 48 1.79 10.42 9.97
CA ARG A 48 0.66 11.34 10.16
C ARG A 48 0.75 12.57 9.24
N LEU A 49 1.94 13.16 9.12
CA LEU A 49 2.13 14.30 8.23
C LEU A 49 1.93 13.93 6.76
N ALA A 50 2.35 12.73 6.34
CA ALA A 50 2.15 12.28 4.98
C ALA A 50 0.67 11.99 4.65
N GLU A 51 -0.13 11.56 5.63
CA GLU A 51 -1.58 11.47 5.46
C GLU A 51 -2.22 12.85 5.23
N GLU A 52 -1.77 13.87 5.96
CA GLU A 52 -2.30 15.24 5.84
C GLU A 52 -1.78 15.99 4.60
N TYR A 53 -0.54 15.73 4.18
CA TYR A 53 0.14 16.41 3.08
C TYR A 53 0.73 15.40 2.06
N PRO A 54 -0.12 14.72 1.27
CA PRO A 54 0.30 13.65 0.35
C PRO A 54 1.18 14.13 -0.80
N GLU A 55 1.10 15.41 -1.17
CA GLU A 55 1.85 16.01 -2.28
C GLU A 55 3.26 16.48 -1.86
N CYS A 56 3.62 16.37 -0.58
CA CYS A 56 4.92 16.82 -0.09
C CYS A 56 6.03 15.84 -0.52
N LEU A 57 6.98 16.33 -1.29
CA LEU A 57 8.10 15.54 -1.82
C LEU A 57 8.97 14.97 -0.70
N MET A 58 9.32 15.81 0.28
CA MET A 58 10.17 15.42 1.40
C MET A 58 9.54 14.27 2.20
N LEU A 59 8.26 14.37 2.54
CA LEU A 59 7.56 13.32 3.29
C LEU A 59 7.49 12.03 2.47
N ASN A 60 7.23 12.14 1.17
CA ASN A 60 7.19 10.98 0.30
C ASN A 60 8.53 10.26 0.21
N PHE A 61 9.62 11.01 0.06
CA PHE A 61 10.97 10.48 0.07
C PHE A 61 11.34 9.86 1.42
N THR A 62 10.94 10.50 2.52
CA THR A 62 11.21 9.99 3.88
C THR A 62 10.51 8.65 4.13
N ILE A 63 9.27 8.48 3.68
CA ILE A 63 8.58 7.17 3.77
C ILE A 63 9.34 6.11 2.99
N LYS A 64 9.87 6.45 1.82
CA LYS A 64 10.70 5.53 1.04
C LYS A 64 11.96 5.13 1.80
N LEU A 65 12.67 6.09 2.41
CA LEU A 65 13.84 5.79 3.26
C LEU A 65 13.49 4.89 4.45
N ILE A 66 12.36 5.15 5.13
CA ILE A 66 11.87 4.31 6.22
C ILE A 66 11.61 2.87 5.73
N SER A 67 11.06 2.73 4.53
CA SER A 67 10.86 1.42 3.91
C SER A 67 12.16 0.76 3.44
N ASP A 68 13.18 1.51 3.06
CA ASP A 68 14.51 0.99 2.69
C ASP A 68 15.28 0.51 3.94
N ALA A 69 15.09 1.20 5.07
CA ALA A 69 15.66 0.85 6.36
C ALA A 69 15.05 -0.41 7.01
N GLY A 70 14.01 -1.00 6.42
CA GLY A 70 13.39 -2.24 6.92
C GLY A 70 12.19 -2.02 7.85
N HIS A 71 11.78 -0.78 8.11
CA HIS A 71 10.66 -0.44 9.01
C HIS A 71 9.28 -0.45 8.31
N GLN A 72 9.17 -1.04 7.12
CA GLN A 72 7.89 -1.08 6.36
C GLN A 72 6.73 -1.75 7.11
N SER A 73 6.99 -2.61 8.09
CA SER A 73 5.95 -3.23 8.92
C SER A 73 5.26 -2.26 9.87
N GLU A 74 5.89 -1.10 10.15
CA GLU A 74 5.34 -0.05 11.02
C GLU A 74 4.41 0.91 10.28
N ILE A 75 4.44 0.87 8.94
CA ILE A 75 3.50 1.60 8.07
C ILE A 75 2.14 0.89 8.16
N THR A 76 1.48 1.08 9.29
CA THR A 76 0.17 0.49 9.60
C THR A 76 -0.97 1.27 8.93
N SER A 77 -0.71 2.49 8.48
CA SER A 77 -1.68 3.24 7.69
C SER A 77 -1.72 2.74 6.26
N ILE A 78 -2.83 2.07 5.95
CA ILE A 78 -3.19 1.65 4.60
C ILE A 78 -3.26 2.86 3.67
N SER A 79 -3.71 4.02 4.16
CA SER A 79 -3.84 5.26 3.38
C SER A 79 -2.48 5.79 2.92
N THR A 80 -1.48 5.82 3.82
CA THR A 80 -0.12 6.27 3.51
C THR A 80 0.58 5.32 2.55
N ALA A 81 0.45 4.01 2.76
CA ALA A 81 1.04 3.02 1.86
C ALA A 81 0.41 3.06 0.46
N ALA A 82 -0.91 3.26 0.36
CA ALA A 82 -1.64 3.28 -0.91
C ALA A 82 -1.31 4.47 -1.82
N GLN A 83 -0.72 5.54 -1.27
CA GLN A 83 -0.32 6.72 -2.04
C GLN A 83 0.99 6.50 -2.82
N GLN A 84 1.85 5.57 -2.38
CA GLN A 84 3.12 5.30 -3.02
C GLN A 84 3.22 3.85 -3.50
N ILE A 85 3.28 3.66 -4.82
CA ILE A 85 3.28 2.33 -5.42
C ILE A 85 4.45 1.45 -4.98
N GLU A 86 5.64 2.04 -4.76
CA GLU A 86 6.83 1.30 -4.35
C GLU A 86 6.67 0.75 -2.92
N VAL A 87 6.21 1.60 -2.00
CA VAL A 87 5.91 1.24 -0.61
C VAL A 87 4.79 0.20 -0.57
N PHE A 88 3.68 0.47 -1.28
CA PHE A 88 2.56 -0.45 -1.41
C PHE A 88 3.00 -1.83 -1.91
N SER A 89 3.85 -1.89 -2.94
CA SER A 89 4.35 -3.16 -3.50
C SER A 89 5.12 -3.99 -2.47
N ARG A 90 5.93 -3.35 -1.62
CA ARG A 90 6.67 -4.02 -0.55
C ARG A 90 5.73 -4.52 0.56
N VAL A 91 4.76 -3.72 0.96
CA VAL A 91 3.75 -4.11 1.96
C VAL A 91 2.89 -5.27 1.43
N LEU A 92 2.44 -5.19 0.17
CA LEU A 92 1.68 -6.26 -0.50
C LEU A 92 2.49 -7.56 -0.57
N LYS A 93 3.78 -7.49 -0.98
CA LYS A 93 4.68 -8.65 -1.00
C LYS A 93 4.77 -9.30 0.39
N ASN A 94 4.93 -8.51 1.44
CA ASN A 94 5.01 -9.02 2.81
C ASN A 94 3.69 -9.69 3.22
N SER A 95 2.53 -9.10 2.90
CA SER A 95 1.23 -9.72 3.17
C SER A 95 1.01 -11.02 2.40
N ILE A 96 1.39 -11.10 1.13
CA ILE A 96 1.31 -12.34 0.34
C ILE A 96 2.25 -13.41 0.93
N THR A 97 3.46 -13.01 1.34
CA THR A 97 4.42 -13.92 1.98
C THR A 97 3.87 -14.45 3.32
N LYS A 98 3.24 -13.59 4.13
CA LYS A 98 2.57 -13.99 5.37
C LYS A 98 1.44 -14.98 5.09
N PHE A 99 0.61 -14.72 4.08
CA PHE A 99 -0.47 -15.61 3.65
C PHE A 99 0.05 -16.99 3.23
N LEU A 100 1.15 -17.04 2.48
CA LEU A 100 1.75 -18.30 2.01
C LEU A 100 2.41 -19.11 3.15
N ASN A 101 3.00 -18.43 4.13
CA ASN A 101 3.76 -19.09 5.21
C ASN A 101 2.92 -19.41 6.45
N ASN A 102 1.73 -18.84 6.63
CA ASN A 102 0.87 -19.05 7.79
C ASN A 102 -0.48 -19.69 7.41
N PRO A 103 -0.53 -21.00 7.16
CA PRO A 103 -1.77 -21.68 6.77
C PRO A 103 -2.80 -21.77 7.91
N GLU A 104 -2.41 -21.61 9.18
CA GLU A 104 -3.29 -21.72 10.35
C GLU A 104 -4.15 -20.46 10.57
N ASP A 105 -3.64 -19.27 10.24
CA ASP A 105 -4.36 -17.99 10.30
C ASP A 105 -4.64 -17.43 8.88
N MET A 106 -4.95 -18.33 7.97
CA MET A 106 -5.32 -17.98 6.60
C MET A 106 -6.47 -16.95 6.53
N PRO A 107 -7.55 -17.04 7.33
CA PRO A 107 -8.66 -16.08 7.22
C PRO A 107 -8.28 -14.67 7.66
N GLY A 108 -7.52 -14.52 8.75
CA GLY A 108 -7.08 -13.23 9.28
C GLY A 108 -6.13 -12.53 8.32
N THR A 109 -5.11 -13.25 7.85
CA THR A 109 -4.12 -12.73 6.89
C THR A 109 -4.73 -12.34 5.54
N ILE A 110 -5.69 -13.12 5.03
CA ILE A 110 -6.45 -12.77 3.82
C ILE A 110 -7.26 -11.49 4.06
N GLN A 111 -7.95 -11.37 5.20
CA GLN A 111 -8.80 -10.22 5.47
C GLN A 111 -7.99 -8.92 5.60
N GLU A 112 -6.83 -8.97 6.23
CA GLU A 112 -5.90 -7.84 6.29
C GLU A 112 -5.39 -7.44 4.90
N CYS A 113 -5.00 -8.43 4.09
CA CYS A 113 -4.57 -8.21 2.71
C CYS A 113 -5.69 -7.60 1.86
N ALA A 114 -6.90 -8.16 1.93
CA ALA A 114 -8.06 -7.67 1.19
C ALA A 114 -8.47 -6.25 1.61
N ARG A 115 -8.44 -5.94 2.91
CA ARG A 115 -8.68 -4.57 3.42
C ARG A 115 -7.70 -3.56 2.84
N MET A 116 -6.42 -3.93 2.78
CA MET A 116 -5.37 -3.08 2.23
C MET A 116 -5.54 -2.86 0.72
N VAL A 117 -5.78 -3.94 -0.03
CA VAL A 117 -5.91 -3.91 -1.49
C VAL A 117 -7.15 -3.13 -1.92
N CYS A 118 -8.27 -3.31 -1.21
CA CYS A 118 -9.55 -2.66 -1.51
C CYS A 118 -9.68 -1.22 -0.97
N HIS A 119 -8.62 -0.66 -0.39
CA HIS A 119 -8.64 0.73 0.09
C HIS A 119 -8.75 1.75 -1.06
N GLY A 120 -8.02 1.53 -2.16
CA GLY A 120 -8.07 2.34 -3.37
C GLY A 120 -8.44 1.52 -4.60
N GLN A 121 -9.06 2.15 -5.59
CA GLN A 121 -9.35 1.49 -6.87
C GLN A 121 -8.05 1.17 -7.63
N HIS A 122 -7.08 2.08 -7.61
CA HIS A 122 -5.78 1.90 -8.24
C HIS A 122 -4.95 0.79 -7.56
N THR A 123 -4.96 0.73 -6.22
CA THR A 123 -4.29 -0.35 -5.47
C THR A 123 -4.95 -1.70 -5.73
N TYR A 124 -6.27 -1.73 -5.88
CA TYR A 124 -7.01 -2.94 -6.23
C TYR A 124 -6.60 -3.46 -7.61
N VAL A 125 -6.66 -2.61 -8.65
CA VAL A 125 -6.26 -2.99 -10.02
C VAL A 125 -4.82 -3.50 -10.04
N TYR A 126 -3.89 -2.75 -9.45
CA TYR A 126 -2.48 -3.13 -9.41
C TYR A 126 -2.26 -4.49 -8.74
N SER A 127 -2.88 -4.72 -7.59
CA SER A 127 -2.75 -5.97 -6.85
C SER A 127 -3.37 -7.14 -7.61
N GLN A 128 -4.54 -6.96 -8.23
CA GLN A 128 -5.21 -8.01 -9.00
C GLN A 128 -4.40 -8.41 -10.24
N VAL A 129 -3.76 -7.46 -10.93
CA VAL A 129 -2.84 -7.75 -12.04
C VAL A 129 -1.66 -8.60 -11.55
N LEU A 130 -1.02 -8.20 -10.46
CA LEU A 130 0.12 -8.94 -9.90
C LEU A 130 -0.27 -10.36 -9.48
N VAL A 131 -1.36 -10.50 -8.72
CA VAL A 131 -1.84 -11.81 -8.27
C VAL A 131 -2.28 -12.66 -9.46
N HIS A 132 -2.85 -12.07 -10.51
CA HIS A 132 -3.20 -12.78 -11.74
C HIS A 132 -1.96 -13.33 -12.46
N VAL A 133 -0.90 -12.54 -12.59
CA VAL A 133 0.38 -13.00 -13.17
C VAL A 133 0.96 -14.14 -12.33
N LEU A 134 0.99 -14.00 -11.01
CA LEU A 134 1.47 -15.06 -10.10
C LEU A 134 0.58 -16.31 -10.13
N ALA A 135 -0.70 -16.17 -10.46
CA ALA A 135 -1.64 -17.27 -10.59
C ALA A 135 -1.45 -18.11 -11.88
N GLN A 136 -0.69 -17.60 -12.87
CA GLN A 136 -0.35 -18.34 -14.08
C GLN A 136 0.78 -19.36 -13.83
N GLU A 137 1.50 -19.24 -12.71
CA GLU A 137 2.57 -20.16 -12.35
C GLU A 137 2.04 -21.56 -12.04
N THR A 138 2.68 -22.57 -12.66
CA THR A 138 2.28 -23.99 -12.52
C THR A 138 2.51 -24.53 -11.11
N LYS A 139 3.44 -23.94 -10.36
CA LYS A 139 3.78 -24.33 -8.98
C LYS A 139 3.19 -23.32 -7.99
N GLY A 140 2.07 -23.67 -7.36
CA GLY A 140 1.47 -22.84 -6.31
C GLY A 140 0.57 -21.69 -6.79
N GLY A 141 0.37 -21.52 -8.10
CA GLY A 141 -0.54 -20.50 -8.65
C GLY A 141 -1.99 -20.65 -8.17
N PHE A 142 -2.42 -21.84 -7.76
CA PHE A 142 -3.75 -22.06 -7.18
C PHE A 142 -3.97 -21.29 -5.86
N ASN A 143 -2.93 -21.12 -5.03
CA ASN A 143 -3.03 -20.32 -3.80
C ASN A 143 -3.24 -18.84 -4.13
N MET A 144 -2.60 -18.35 -5.20
CA MET A 144 -2.77 -16.98 -5.69
C MET A 144 -4.14 -16.78 -6.32
N LYS A 145 -4.67 -17.76 -7.08
CA LYS A 145 -6.07 -17.73 -7.55
C LYS A 145 -7.07 -17.64 -6.41
N ARG A 146 -6.86 -18.43 -5.35
CA ARG A 146 -7.69 -18.38 -4.15
C ARG A 146 -7.62 -17.01 -3.46
N LEU A 147 -6.43 -16.44 -3.33
CA LEU A 147 -6.24 -15.11 -2.77
C LEU A 147 -6.98 -14.04 -3.60
N SER A 148 -6.86 -14.08 -4.94
CA SER A 148 -7.59 -13.16 -5.83
C SER A 148 -9.11 -13.27 -5.65
N GLN A 149 -9.66 -14.48 -5.55
CA GLN A 149 -11.08 -14.72 -5.33
C GLN A 149 -11.57 -14.15 -3.99
N GLU A 150 -10.82 -14.35 -2.91
CA GLU A 150 -11.19 -13.82 -1.59
C GLU A 150 -11.12 -12.28 -1.55
N ILE A 151 -10.11 -11.67 -2.20
CA ILE A 151 -10.03 -10.21 -2.35
C ILE A 151 -11.25 -9.69 -3.13
N THR A 152 -11.65 -10.35 -4.21
CA THR A 152 -12.83 -9.97 -5.00
C THR A 152 -14.13 -10.14 -4.20
N LYS A 153 -14.26 -11.23 -3.43
CA LYS A 153 -15.39 -11.43 -2.53
C LYS A 153 -15.49 -10.34 -1.46
N TYR A 154 -14.35 -9.95 -0.88
CA TYR A 154 -14.28 -8.84 0.06
C TYR A 154 -14.68 -7.51 -0.59
N ALA A 155 -14.21 -7.22 -1.80
CA ALA A 155 -14.58 -6.02 -2.54
C ALA A 155 -16.10 -5.95 -2.83
N LEU A 156 -16.69 -7.07 -3.27
CA LEU A 156 -18.14 -7.18 -3.50
C LEU A 156 -18.94 -6.95 -2.21
N THR A 157 -18.48 -7.50 -1.09
CA THR A 157 -19.12 -7.29 0.23
C THR A 157 -19.09 -5.81 0.66
N ASN A 158 -18.08 -5.07 0.22
CA ASN A 158 -17.95 -3.63 0.46
C ASN A 158 -18.62 -2.76 -0.63
N ASN A 159 -19.50 -3.32 -1.45
CA ASN A 159 -20.20 -2.63 -2.56
C ASN A 159 -19.28 -1.99 -3.61
N GLN A 160 -18.05 -2.49 -3.79
CA GLN A 160 -17.17 -2.04 -4.86
C GLN A 160 -17.46 -2.82 -6.16
N ASN A 161 -17.72 -2.10 -7.26
CA ASN A 161 -17.94 -2.72 -8.56
C ASN A 161 -16.60 -3.14 -9.20
N VAL A 162 -16.19 -4.37 -8.90
CA VAL A 162 -14.93 -4.97 -9.36
C VAL A 162 -15.10 -5.98 -10.51
N THR A 163 -16.34 -6.18 -10.95
CA THR A 163 -16.71 -7.13 -12.01
C THR A 163 -16.01 -6.81 -13.35
N PRO A 164 -15.94 -5.54 -13.82
CA PRO A 164 -15.25 -5.21 -15.06
C PRO A 164 -13.76 -5.56 -15.02
N ILE A 165 -13.10 -5.32 -13.88
CA ILE A 165 -11.68 -5.61 -13.69
C ILE A 165 -11.43 -7.12 -13.72
N THR A 166 -12.28 -7.88 -13.03
CA THR A 166 -12.19 -9.35 -13.01
C THR A 166 -12.43 -9.94 -14.40
N MET A 167 -13.41 -9.42 -15.15
CA MET A 167 -13.67 -9.85 -16.53
C MET A 167 -12.53 -9.51 -17.49
N ALA A 168 -11.93 -8.32 -17.36
CA ALA A 168 -10.78 -7.93 -18.16
C ALA A 168 -9.57 -8.83 -17.90
N LEU A 169 -9.28 -9.17 -16.65
CA LEU A 169 -8.14 -10.00 -16.26
C LEU A 169 -8.29 -11.47 -16.67
N ASN A 170 -9.52 -12.01 -16.70
CA ASN A 170 -9.76 -13.41 -17.06
C ASN A 170 -9.73 -13.68 -18.58
N GLY A 171 -9.39 -12.68 -19.39
CA GLY A 171 -9.35 -12.83 -20.85
C GLY A 171 -10.75 -12.91 -21.48
N SER A 172 -11.81 -12.57 -20.75
CA SER A 172 -13.19 -12.51 -21.28
C SER A 172 -13.31 -11.52 -22.44
N ALA A 173 -12.39 -10.56 -22.55
CA ALA A 173 -12.25 -9.66 -23.69
C ALA A 173 -12.03 -10.38 -25.03
N ALA A 174 -11.54 -11.62 -25.04
CA ALA A 174 -11.44 -12.44 -26.25
C ALA A 174 -12.81 -12.83 -26.83
N TYR A 175 -13.88 -12.78 -26.02
CA TYR A 175 -15.26 -13.08 -26.41
C TYR A 175 -16.20 -11.94 -25.99
N PRO A 176 -16.31 -10.86 -26.80
CA PRO A 176 -16.98 -9.62 -26.40
C PRO A 176 -18.45 -9.80 -25.99
N GLN A 177 -19.19 -10.65 -26.69
CA GLN A 177 -20.61 -10.90 -26.39
C GLN A 177 -20.82 -11.62 -25.06
N ALA A 178 -19.97 -12.60 -24.75
CA ALA A 178 -20.03 -13.31 -23.47
C ALA A 178 -19.58 -12.39 -22.33
N SER A 179 -18.55 -11.58 -22.54
CA SER A 179 -18.08 -10.61 -21.55
C SER A 179 -19.14 -9.56 -21.22
N GLN A 180 -19.87 -9.06 -22.22
CA GLN A 180 -20.91 -8.05 -22.03
C GLN A 180 -22.12 -8.62 -21.27
N ALA A 181 -22.49 -9.88 -21.54
CA ALA A 181 -23.56 -10.57 -20.82
C ALA A 181 -23.21 -10.88 -19.36
N LEU A 182 -21.93 -11.14 -19.06
CA LEU A 182 -21.44 -11.41 -17.70
C LEU A 182 -21.17 -10.14 -16.88
N SER A 183 -21.03 -8.99 -17.53
CA SER A 183 -20.82 -7.70 -16.87
C SER A 183 -22.11 -6.90 -16.61
N SER A 184 -23.22 -7.30 -17.25
CA SER A 184 -24.55 -6.66 -17.13
C SER A 184 -25.31 -7.22 -15.92
#